data_AF-A0A424YTF4-F1
#
_entry.id   AF-A0A424YTF4-F1
#
_cell.length_a   1.000
_cell.length_b   1.000
_cell.length_c   1.000
_cell.angle_alpha   90.00
_cell.angle_beta   90.00
_cell.angle_gamma   90.00
#
_symmetry.space_group_name_H-M   'P 1'
#
loop_
_entity.id
_entity.type
_entity.pdbx_description
1 polymer ?
#
loop_
_entity_poly.entity_id
_entity_poly.type
_entity_poly.pdbx_seq_one_letter_code
_entity_poly.pdbx_strand_id
1 'polypeptide(L)'
;MTTDRERKFKKQLEIKFTKEFGDNKQEGGSITDKANKYHRLGVDQDPRKREMKEAGQKIAKERGLVGYNPMMHCGGIPLGQRAITPSFVSGTDIMVEPDDLHYVNNAAMQQMWDDIRRTCVVGLDMAHETLEKRLGIEVTPETINHYLEVLNHALPGGAVVQEYMVETHPALVDDCYVKVFTGDDDLADEIDDQFLIDINKEFPEEQAEQLKESIGKTTWQAAHIPTVVSRTTDGGQTSRWIAMQVGMSFISAYNMCAGEAAVADLSYAAKHAAVVSMGDMLPARRARAPNEPGGLTFGHLSDIVQTSRITPEDPANIALEVVGAGCMLYDQIWLGSYMSGGVGFTQYATAAYTNNILDDNLYYDIDYINDKYDGAANTGTDNKIKPTIDVIKDIGTESTIYGLENYEKYPTALEDHFGGSQRATVMSAAAGAATAIATGHGNAGLSAWYLSMYLHKEAHGRLGFFGYDLQDQCGATNVFSYQSDEGAPVELRGPNYPNYAMNVGHQGGYAAITS
;
A
#
# COMPACT_ATOMS: atom_id res chain seq x y z
N MET A 1 22.32 2.35 -12.67
CA MET A 1 21.06 3.12 -12.55
C MET A 1 21.16 4.19 -11.46
N THR A 2 21.95 3.96 -10.42
CA THR A 2 22.22 4.87 -9.29
C THR A 2 22.68 6.26 -9.66
N THR A 3 23.62 6.41 -10.61
CA THR A 3 24.03 7.76 -11.06
C THR A 3 22.88 8.56 -11.66
N ASP A 4 21.85 7.92 -12.23
CA ASP A 4 20.67 8.61 -12.79
C ASP A 4 19.68 9.02 -11.68
N ARG A 5 19.49 8.16 -10.66
CA ARG A 5 18.67 8.45 -9.46
C ARG A 5 19.32 9.50 -8.55
N GLU A 6 20.63 9.44 -8.34
CA GLU A 6 21.41 10.48 -7.64
C GLU A 6 21.27 11.84 -8.35
N ARG A 7 21.27 11.82 -9.69
CA ARG A 7 20.98 13.01 -10.51
C ARG A 7 19.54 13.50 -10.32
N LYS A 8 18.54 12.60 -10.18
CA LYS A 8 17.14 12.97 -9.92
C LYS A 8 16.93 13.58 -8.53
N PHE A 9 17.45 12.95 -7.46
CA PHE A 9 17.42 13.47 -6.09
C PHE A 9 17.95 14.90 -6.00
N LYS A 10 19.17 15.13 -6.52
CA LYS A 10 19.81 16.45 -6.50
C LYS A 10 19.03 17.48 -7.32
N LYS A 11 18.61 17.11 -8.54
CA LYS A 11 17.82 17.98 -9.44
C LYS A 11 16.50 18.41 -8.80
N GLN A 12 15.79 17.48 -8.15
CA GLN A 12 14.50 17.78 -7.54
C GLN A 12 14.65 18.62 -6.28
N LEU A 13 15.65 18.35 -5.44
CA LEU A 13 15.96 19.22 -4.30
C LEU A 13 16.41 20.62 -4.74
N GLU A 14 17.15 20.73 -5.84
CA GLU A 14 17.52 22.02 -6.41
C GLU A 14 16.25 22.77 -6.82
N ILE A 15 15.35 22.16 -7.59
CA ILE A 15 14.09 22.82 -7.97
C ILE A 15 13.26 23.19 -6.73
N LYS A 16 13.13 22.28 -5.75
CA LYS A 16 12.32 22.47 -4.55
C LYS A 16 12.78 23.62 -3.66
N PHE A 17 14.10 23.85 -3.56
CA PHE A 17 14.67 24.79 -2.59
C PHE A 17 15.37 26.01 -3.20
N THR A 18 15.70 26.00 -4.50
CA THR A 18 16.41 27.11 -5.16
C THR A 18 15.59 27.79 -6.25
N LYS A 19 14.39 27.29 -6.55
CA LYS A 19 13.45 27.92 -7.47
C LYS A 19 12.14 28.28 -6.78
N GLU A 20 11.54 29.37 -7.23
CA GLU A 20 10.31 29.88 -6.65
C GLU A 20 9.15 28.92 -6.89
N PHE A 21 8.33 28.76 -5.86
CA PHE A 21 7.08 28.03 -5.92
C PHE A 21 5.98 28.88 -5.31
N GLY A 22 4.96 29.20 -6.11
CA GLY A 22 4.01 30.24 -5.75
C GLY A 22 4.72 31.59 -5.61
N ASP A 23 4.58 32.22 -4.45
CA ASP A 23 5.22 33.48 -4.08
C ASP A 23 6.18 33.27 -2.88
N ASN A 24 6.79 32.07 -2.74
CA ASN A 24 7.64 31.70 -1.61
C ASN A 24 9.04 32.36 -1.59
N LYS A 25 9.41 33.06 -2.68
CA LYS A 25 10.67 33.80 -2.83
C LYS A 25 11.93 32.96 -2.66
N GLN A 26 11.87 31.66 -2.94
CA GLN A 26 13.08 30.83 -3.07
C GLN A 26 13.74 31.13 -4.44
N GLU A 27 14.53 32.19 -4.53
CA GLU A 27 15.09 32.71 -5.79
C GLU A 27 16.57 32.36 -6.01
N GLY A 28 17.07 31.29 -5.38
CA GLY A 28 18.44 30.80 -5.58
C GLY A 28 19.00 30.08 -4.36
N GLY A 29 20.32 29.84 -4.38
CA GLY A 29 21.05 29.10 -3.36
C GLY A 29 21.61 27.78 -3.89
N SER A 30 22.29 27.03 -3.01
CA SER A 30 22.77 25.68 -3.28
C SER A 30 22.11 24.68 -2.34
N ILE A 31 21.89 23.46 -2.83
CA ILE A 31 21.38 22.34 -2.00
C ILE A 31 22.35 21.92 -0.89
N THR A 32 23.59 22.41 -0.91
CA THR A 32 24.62 22.17 0.10
C THR A 32 24.75 23.31 1.12
N ASP A 33 24.00 24.41 0.96
CA ASP A 33 24.09 25.56 1.85
C ASP A 33 23.49 25.24 3.23
N LYS A 34 24.22 25.58 4.29
CA LYS A 34 23.79 25.34 5.69
C LYS A 34 22.93 26.47 6.27
N ALA A 35 22.71 27.54 5.51
CA ALA A 35 21.94 28.69 5.95
C ALA A 35 21.02 29.15 4.83
N ASN A 36 19.77 29.42 5.17
CA ASN A 36 18.78 29.98 4.27
C ASN A 36 18.04 31.16 4.93
N LYS A 37 17.49 32.07 4.14
CA LYS A 37 16.72 33.22 4.60
C LYS A 37 15.24 32.85 4.69
N TYR A 38 14.65 32.97 5.87
CA TYR A 38 13.20 32.81 6.06
C TYR A 38 12.46 34.14 5.91
N HIS A 39 11.61 34.22 4.90
CA HIS A 39 10.89 35.45 4.53
C HIS A 39 9.63 35.73 5.35
N ARG A 40 9.15 34.75 6.15
CA ARG A 40 7.99 34.90 7.06
C ARG A 40 6.72 35.39 6.33
N LEU A 41 6.49 34.86 5.14
CA LEU A 41 5.41 35.29 4.25
C LEU A 41 4.04 34.75 4.69
N GLY A 42 4.03 33.77 5.60
CA GLY A 42 2.80 33.14 6.07
C GLY A 42 2.21 32.21 5.00
N VAL A 43 0.93 31.91 5.14
CA VAL A 43 0.21 31.04 4.19
C VAL A 43 0.02 31.67 2.81
N ASP A 44 0.14 33.00 2.70
CA ASP A 44 -0.16 33.71 1.46
C ASP A 44 0.91 33.53 0.37
N GLN A 45 2.04 32.89 0.70
CA GLN A 45 3.08 32.50 -0.27
C GLN A 45 2.67 31.33 -1.17
N ASP A 46 1.69 30.53 -0.73
CA ASP A 46 1.32 29.28 -1.37
C ASP A 46 -0.07 29.45 -2.02
N PRO A 47 -0.21 29.17 -3.33
CA PRO A 47 -1.48 29.35 -4.03
C PRO A 47 -2.58 28.42 -3.50
N ARG A 48 -2.27 27.17 -3.17
CA ARG A 48 -3.23 26.22 -2.58
C ARG A 48 -3.70 26.69 -1.21
N LYS A 49 -2.78 27.19 -0.36
CA LYS A 49 -3.16 27.74 0.95
C LYS A 49 -4.05 28.98 0.84
N ARG A 50 -3.83 29.84 -0.15
CA ARG A 50 -4.71 31.00 -0.44
C ARG A 50 -6.10 30.54 -0.83
N GLU A 51 -6.21 29.56 -1.72
CA GLU A 51 -7.49 28.95 -2.11
C GLU A 51 -8.23 28.39 -0.89
N MET A 52 -7.55 27.62 -0.03
CA MET A 52 -8.13 27.07 1.19
C MET A 52 -8.62 28.15 2.15
N LYS A 53 -7.87 29.25 2.29
CA LYS A 53 -8.24 30.41 3.13
C LYS A 53 -9.51 31.07 2.61
N GLU A 54 -9.62 31.30 1.31
CA GLU A 54 -10.81 31.87 0.67
C GLU A 54 -12.03 30.96 0.82
N ALA A 55 -11.88 29.68 0.52
CA ALA A 55 -12.94 28.69 0.68
C ALA A 55 -13.43 28.59 2.13
N GLY A 56 -12.49 28.55 3.09
CA GLY A 56 -12.79 28.53 4.52
C GLY A 56 -13.60 29.73 4.99
N GLN A 57 -13.25 30.93 4.53
CA GLN A 57 -13.98 32.17 4.84
C GLN A 57 -15.39 32.20 4.21
N LYS A 58 -15.52 31.74 2.95
CA LYS A 58 -16.81 31.62 2.27
C LYS A 58 -17.73 30.67 3.02
N ILE A 59 -17.27 29.46 3.34
CA ILE A 59 -18.03 28.45 4.07
C ILE A 59 -18.44 28.98 5.45
N ALA A 60 -17.52 29.62 6.18
CA ALA A 60 -17.81 30.17 7.50
C ALA A 60 -18.95 31.20 7.47
N LYS A 61 -18.96 32.05 6.44
CA LYS A 61 -20.02 33.04 6.20
C LYS A 61 -21.35 32.37 5.83
N GLU A 62 -21.34 31.43 4.89
CA GLU A 62 -22.55 30.76 4.40
C GLU A 62 -23.25 29.96 5.50
N ARG A 63 -22.49 29.26 6.34
CA ARG A 63 -23.05 28.44 7.42
C ARG A 63 -23.30 29.19 8.74
N GLY A 64 -22.80 30.42 8.87
CA GLY A 64 -22.88 31.22 10.10
C GLY A 64 -22.08 30.67 11.29
N LEU A 65 -21.02 29.90 11.05
CA LEU A 65 -20.17 29.29 12.08
C LEU A 65 -18.70 29.34 11.66
N VAL A 66 -17.80 29.69 12.58
CA VAL A 66 -16.35 29.79 12.34
C VAL A 66 -15.83 28.57 11.59
N GLY A 67 -15.11 28.78 10.49
CA GLY A 67 -14.51 27.75 9.63
C GLY A 67 -12.99 27.79 9.63
N TYR A 68 -12.37 27.22 8.60
CA TYR A 68 -10.93 27.25 8.42
C TYR A 68 -10.42 28.70 8.45
N ASN A 69 -9.49 28.97 9.36
CA ASN A 69 -8.86 30.27 9.55
C ASN A 69 -7.39 30.06 9.95
N PRO A 70 -6.43 30.36 9.06
CA PRO A 70 -4.99 30.21 9.34
C PRO A 70 -4.51 30.95 10.60
N MET A 71 -5.22 31.99 11.03
CA MET A 71 -4.87 32.78 12.22
C MET A 71 -5.22 32.09 13.55
N MET A 72 -5.97 30.99 13.52
CA MET A 72 -6.24 30.19 14.72
C MET A 72 -5.06 29.30 15.11
N HIS A 73 -4.00 29.24 14.28
CA HIS A 73 -2.77 28.55 14.63
C HIS A 73 -2.12 29.16 15.88
N CYS A 74 -1.40 28.33 16.65
CA CYS A 74 -0.90 28.66 17.98
C CYS A 74 -0.17 30.02 18.02
N GLY A 75 -0.53 30.85 19.01
CA GLY A 75 0.04 32.20 19.16
C GLY A 75 -0.44 33.22 18.12
N GLY A 76 -1.43 32.88 17.28
CA GLY A 76 -1.87 33.73 16.18
C GLY A 76 -0.87 33.80 15.03
N ILE A 77 0.10 32.88 14.98
CA ILE A 77 1.15 32.83 13.97
C ILE A 77 0.75 31.81 12.92
N PRO A 78 0.43 32.21 11.66
CA PRO A 78 0.05 31.25 10.63
C PRO A 78 1.25 30.41 10.16
N LEU A 79 0.95 29.28 9.51
CA LEU A 79 1.93 28.47 8.78
C LEU A 79 2.69 29.30 7.74
N GLY A 80 3.82 28.78 7.24
CA GLY A 80 4.63 29.46 6.22
C GLY A 80 5.59 30.51 6.78
N GLN A 81 6.09 30.31 7.99
CA GLN A 81 7.17 31.16 8.53
C GLN A 81 8.51 30.89 7.83
N ARG A 82 8.76 29.62 7.47
CA ARG A 82 9.74 29.19 6.46
C ARG A 82 9.05 29.03 5.09
N ALA A 83 9.83 28.76 4.05
CA ALA A 83 9.29 28.49 2.72
C ALA A 83 8.37 27.26 2.73
N ILE A 84 7.22 27.37 2.08
CA ILE A 84 6.42 26.22 1.67
C ILE A 84 6.92 25.80 0.30
N THR A 85 7.35 24.55 0.16
CA THR A 85 8.02 24.03 -1.03
C THR A 85 7.30 22.79 -1.55
N PRO A 86 7.26 22.57 -2.88
CA PRO A 86 6.53 21.46 -3.48
C PRO A 86 7.22 20.12 -3.21
N SER A 87 6.54 19.02 -3.47
CA SER A 87 7.18 17.69 -3.50
C SER A 87 7.11 17.09 -4.89
N PHE A 88 8.11 16.30 -5.26
CA PHE A 88 8.09 15.50 -6.48
C PHE A 88 7.72 14.08 -6.15
N VAL A 89 6.76 13.47 -6.86
CA VAL A 89 6.52 12.02 -6.70
C VAL A 89 7.76 11.28 -7.22
N SER A 90 8.34 10.42 -6.38
CA SER A 90 9.55 9.63 -6.70
C SER A 90 9.40 8.88 -8.03
N GLY A 91 10.51 8.69 -8.76
CA GLY A 91 10.49 8.10 -10.10
C GLY A 91 9.97 9.00 -11.23
N THR A 92 9.18 10.03 -10.92
CA THR A 92 8.51 10.91 -11.90
C THR A 92 9.07 12.34 -11.93
N ASP A 93 8.62 13.14 -12.90
CA ASP A 93 8.81 14.61 -12.91
C ASP A 93 7.57 15.37 -12.39
N ILE A 94 6.62 14.68 -11.74
CA ILE A 94 5.36 15.28 -11.26
C ILE A 94 5.63 16.06 -9.97
N MET A 95 5.60 17.39 -10.08
CA MET A 95 5.67 18.32 -8.94
C MET A 95 4.27 18.57 -8.39
N VAL A 96 4.10 18.45 -7.08
CA VAL A 96 2.80 18.46 -6.40
C VAL A 96 2.81 19.45 -5.23
N GLU A 97 1.68 20.15 -5.07
CA GLU A 97 1.37 20.93 -3.87
C GLU A 97 1.36 20.04 -2.62
N PRO A 98 1.98 20.43 -1.50
CA PRO A 98 2.03 19.57 -0.31
C PRO A 98 0.65 19.15 0.23
N ASP A 99 -0.35 20.03 0.14
CA ASP A 99 -1.72 19.72 0.58
C ASP A 99 -2.46 18.77 -0.38
N ASP A 100 -2.05 18.67 -1.64
CA ASP A 100 -2.66 17.79 -2.65
C ASP A 100 -2.21 16.32 -2.48
N LEU A 101 -1.22 16.09 -1.62
CA LEU A 101 -0.79 14.77 -1.17
C LEU A 101 -1.51 14.31 0.10
N HIS A 102 -2.41 15.12 0.67
CA HIS A 102 -3.28 14.67 1.76
C HIS A 102 -4.42 13.80 1.19
N TYR A 103 -4.62 12.59 1.73
CA TYR A 103 -5.59 11.62 1.19
C TYR A 103 -7.02 12.20 0.98
N VAL A 104 -7.48 13.10 1.85
CA VAL A 104 -8.80 13.78 1.68
C VAL A 104 -8.88 14.63 0.41
N ASN A 105 -7.76 15.22 -0.02
CA ASN A 105 -7.68 16.07 -1.20
C ASN A 105 -7.29 15.27 -2.46
N ASN A 106 -7.02 13.97 -2.31
CA ASN A 106 -6.46 13.14 -3.37
C ASN A 106 -7.39 11.95 -3.67
N ALA A 107 -8.10 12.03 -4.80
CA ALA A 107 -9.04 11.00 -5.21
C ALA A 107 -8.35 9.67 -5.53
N ALA A 108 -7.10 9.68 -6.04
CA ALA A 108 -6.36 8.45 -6.34
C ALA A 108 -5.99 7.68 -5.06
N MET A 109 -5.58 8.39 -3.99
CA MET A 109 -5.32 7.75 -2.70
C MET A 109 -6.57 7.11 -2.10
N GLN A 110 -7.71 7.80 -2.19
CA GLN A 110 -8.99 7.25 -1.73
C GLN A 110 -9.39 6.04 -2.55
N GLN A 111 -9.27 6.11 -3.88
CA GLN A 111 -9.68 5.04 -4.77
C GLN A 111 -8.79 3.81 -4.63
N MET A 112 -7.47 3.96 -4.42
CA MET A 112 -6.59 2.83 -4.12
C MET A 112 -7.09 2.06 -2.90
N TRP A 113 -7.47 2.78 -1.84
CA TRP A 113 -8.05 2.11 -0.66
C TRP A 113 -9.42 1.50 -0.95
N ASP A 114 -10.30 2.21 -1.64
CA ASP A 114 -11.63 1.69 -1.99
C ASP A 114 -11.54 0.41 -2.83
N ASP A 115 -10.62 0.34 -3.80
CA ASP A 115 -10.36 -0.82 -4.65
C ASP A 115 -9.85 -2.02 -3.86
N ILE A 116 -9.00 -1.82 -2.86
CA ILE A 116 -8.59 -2.90 -1.95
C ILE A 116 -9.78 -3.33 -1.09
N ARG A 117 -10.44 -2.38 -0.41
CA ARG A 117 -11.52 -2.66 0.54
C ARG A 117 -12.68 -3.41 -0.11
N ARG A 118 -13.04 -3.03 -1.34
CA ARG A 118 -14.19 -3.56 -2.09
C ARG A 118 -13.92 -4.91 -2.79
N THR A 119 -12.75 -5.50 -2.58
CA THR A 119 -12.33 -6.75 -3.25
C THR A 119 -12.26 -7.93 -2.30
N CYS A 120 -12.77 -9.09 -2.72
CA CYS A 120 -12.43 -10.41 -2.14
C CYS A 120 -12.20 -11.42 -3.26
N VAL A 121 -11.48 -12.50 -2.94
CA VAL A 121 -11.33 -13.64 -3.84
C VAL A 121 -12.17 -14.82 -3.33
N VAL A 122 -12.90 -15.49 -4.21
CA VAL A 122 -13.79 -16.61 -3.83
C VAL A 122 -13.59 -17.81 -4.75
N GLY A 123 -13.19 -18.95 -4.19
CA GLY A 123 -13.00 -20.20 -4.94
C GLY A 123 -14.31 -20.76 -5.50
N LEU A 124 -14.25 -21.31 -6.71
CA LEU A 124 -15.39 -21.92 -7.40
C LEU A 124 -15.47 -23.43 -7.21
N ASP A 125 -14.35 -24.11 -6.95
CA ASP A 125 -14.29 -25.57 -6.94
C ASP A 125 -15.26 -26.19 -5.92
N MET A 126 -15.34 -25.66 -4.69
CA MET A 126 -16.29 -26.14 -3.68
C MET A 126 -17.76 -25.92 -4.07
N ALA A 127 -18.04 -24.83 -4.79
CA ALA A 127 -19.39 -24.56 -5.28
C ALA A 127 -19.77 -25.54 -6.40
N HIS A 128 -18.85 -25.79 -7.34
CA HIS A 128 -19.01 -26.78 -8.40
C HIS A 128 -19.20 -28.19 -7.82
N GLU A 129 -18.38 -28.59 -6.84
CA GLU A 129 -18.54 -29.87 -6.15
C GLU A 129 -19.91 -30.00 -5.46
N THR A 130 -20.46 -28.90 -4.94
CA THR A 130 -21.81 -28.89 -4.33
C THR A 130 -22.88 -29.20 -5.37
N LEU A 131 -22.79 -28.58 -6.56
CA LEU A 131 -23.71 -28.83 -7.68
C LEU A 131 -23.65 -30.30 -8.13
N GLU A 132 -22.44 -30.81 -8.36
CA GLU A 132 -22.22 -32.18 -8.83
C GLU A 132 -22.70 -33.21 -7.80
N LYS A 133 -22.28 -33.08 -6.54
CA LYS A 133 -22.52 -34.11 -5.51
C LYS A 133 -23.92 -34.08 -4.96
N ARG A 134 -24.52 -32.89 -4.76
CA ARG A 134 -25.83 -32.76 -4.11
C ARG A 134 -26.99 -32.72 -5.09
N LEU A 135 -26.77 -32.18 -6.28
CA LEU A 135 -27.83 -31.96 -7.28
C LEU A 135 -27.65 -32.80 -8.54
N GLY A 136 -26.48 -33.43 -8.74
CA GLY A 136 -26.19 -34.20 -9.95
C GLY A 136 -26.11 -33.32 -11.20
N ILE A 137 -25.77 -32.05 -11.02
CA ILE A 137 -25.64 -31.06 -12.09
C ILE A 137 -24.21 -31.12 -12.61
N GLU A 138 -24.06 -31.24 -13.93
CA GLU A 138 -22.77 -31.20 -14.60
C GLU A 138 -22.29 -29.74 -14.73
N VAL A 139 -21.02 -29.51 -14.43
CA VAL A 139 -20.35 -28.21 -14.60
C VAL A 139 -19.39 -28.30 -15.79
N THR A 140 -19.60 -27.44 -16.78
CA THR A 140 -18.79 -27.32 -17.99
C THR A 140 -18.34 -25.87 -18.20
N PRO A 141 -17.33 -25.59 -19.05
CA PRO A 141 -16.96 -24.22 -19.39
C PRO A 141 -18.15 -23.38 -19.88
N GLU A 142 -19.08 -23.95 -20.65
CA GLU A 142 -20.29 -23.24 -21.09
C GLU A 142 -21.19 -22.83 -19.92
N THR A 143 -21.38 -23.72 -18.93
CA THR A 143 -22.18 -23.39 -17.73
C THR A 143 -21.47 -22.36 -16.84
N ILE A 144 -20.14 -22.39 -16.78
CA ILE A 144 -19.33 -21.40 -16.05
C ILE A 144 -19.44 -20.03 -16.72
N ASN A 145 -19.30 -19.96 -18.06
CA ASN A 145 -19.47 -18.73 -18.81
C ASN A 145 -20.87 -18.13 -18.62
N HIS A 146 -21.92 -18.96 -18.67
CA HIS A 146 -23.28 -18.51 -18.39
C HIS A 146 -23.42 -17.99 -16.94
N TYR A 147 -22.85 -18.68 -15.96
CA TYR A 147 -22.82 -18.23 -14.58
C TYR A 147 -22.11 -16.87 -14.42
N LEU A 148 -21.01 -16.64 -15.12
CA LEU A 148 -20.25 -15.38 -15.05
C LEU A 148 -20.98 -14.21 -15.69
N GLU A 149 -21.74 -14.46 -16.76
CA GLU A 149 -22.65 -13.47 -17.35
C GLU A 149 -23.77 -13.09 -16.34
N VAL A 150 -24.43 -14.09 -15.76
CA VAL A 150 -25.47 -13.87 -14.73
C VAL A 150 -24.89 -13.14 -13.52
N LEU A 151 -23.69 -13.50 -13.07
CA LEU A 151 -23.05 -12.87 -11.92
C LEU A 151 -22.61 -11.44 -12.19
N ASN A 152 -22.13 -11.10 -13.39
CA ASN A 152 -21.82 -9.72 -13.72
C ASN A 152 -23.06 -8.81 -13.82
N HIS A 153 -24.25 -9.37 -14.09
CA HIS A 153 -25.53 -8.66 -13.92
C HIS A 153 -25.96 -8.57 -12.45
N ALA A 154 -25.84 -9.65 -11.70
CA ALA A 154 -26.32 -9.71 -10.31
C ALA A 154 -25.41 -8.94 -9.34
N LEU A 155 -24.09 -9.00 -9.48
CA LEU A 155 -23.12 -8.47 -8.52
C LEU A 155 -23.29 -6.96 -8.28
N PRO A 156 -23.53 -6.11 -9.28
CA PRO A 156 -23.80 -4.70 -9.07
C PRO A 156 -25.14 -4.40 -8.38
N GLY A 157 -26.05 -5.38 -8.29
CA GLY A 157 -27.37 -5.27 -7.67
C GLY A 157 -28.56 -5.49 -8.61
N GLY A 158 -28.38 -6.20 -9.74
CA GLY A 158 -29.44 -6.63 -10.64
C GLY A 158 -30.17 -7.89 -10.13
N ALA A 159 -31.48 -7.98 -10.37
CA ALA A 159 -32.29 -9.12 -9.94
C ALA A 159 -32.30 -10.26 -10.98
N VAL A 160 -32.31 -11.52 -10.51
CA VAL A 160 -32.25 -12.72 -11.37
C VAL A 160 -33.32 -13.78 -11.08
N VAL A 161 -34.16 -13.60 -10.04
CA VAL A 161 -35.17 -14.61 -9.65
C VAL A 161 -36.53 -13.99 -9.33
N GLN A 162 -36.57 -13.06 -8.37
CA GLN A 162 -37.84 -12.55 -7.84
C GLN A 162 -38.45 -11.49 -8.78
N GLU A 163 -39.77 -11.53 -8.92
CA GLU A 163 -40.56 -10.48 -9.58
C GLU A 163 -40.63 -9.20 -8.71
N TYR A 164 -40.84 -8.05 -9.35
CA TYR A 164 -41.05 -6.73 -8.73
C TYR A 164 -39.90 -6.26 -7.83
N MET A 165 -38.66 -6.60 -8.20
CA MET A 165 -37.45 -6.11 -7.53
C MET A 165 -37.12 -4.68 -7.95
N VAL A 166 -36.63 -3.90 -6.99
CA VAL A 166 -35.87 -2.68 -7.28
C VAL A 166 -34.40 -3.04 -7.46
N GLU A 167 -33.67 -2.24 -8.23
CA GLU A 167 -32.27 -2.51 -8.59
C GLU A 167 -31.42 -1.25 -8.38
N THR A 168 -30.12 -1.43 -8.24
CA THR A 168 -29.16 -0.31 -8.26
C THR A 168 -29.12 0.32 -9.66
N HIS A 169 -28.90 1.63 -9.73
CA HIS A 169 -28.74 2.28 -11.04
C HIS A 169 -27.36 1.93 -11.61
N PRO A 170 -27.24 1.30 -12.80
CA PRO A 170 -25.95 0.81 -13.31
C PRO A 170 -24.84 1.88 -13.39
N ALA A 171 -25.18 3.12 -13.74
CA ALA A 171 -24.22 4.25 -13.77
C ALA A 171 -23.69 4.72 -12.40
N LEU A 172 -24.12 4.11 -11.29
CA LEU A 172 -23.58 4.38 -9.95
C LEU A 172 -22.74 3.20 -9.41
N VAL A 173 -22.68 2.11 -10.17
CA VAL A 173 -22.07 0.83 -9.79
C VAL A 173 -21.31 0.21 -10.97
N ASP A 174 -20.89 1.03 -11.93
CA ASP A 174 -20.19 0.63 -13.15
C ASP A 174 -18.77 0.13 -12.89
N ASP A 175 -18.22 0.41 -11.71
CA ASP A 175 -16.95 -0.09 -11.21
C ASP A 175 -17.05 -1.52 -10.62
N CYS A 176 -18.26 -2.07 -10.51
CA CYS A 176 -18.53 -3.38 -9.94
C CYS A 176 -18.53 -4.48 -11.01
N TYR A 177 -17.70 -5.51 -10.82
CA TYR A 177 -17.64 -6.65 -11.72
C TYR A 177 -16.99 -7.86 -11.02
N VAL A 178 -17.09 -9.02 -11.67
CA VAL A 178 -16.34 -10.22 -11.32
C VAL A 178 -15.56 -10.73 -12.53
N LYS A 179 -14.34 -11.16 -12.28
CA LYS A 179 -13.53 -11.95 -13.22
C LYS A 179 -13.08 -13.26 -12.57
N VAL A 180 -12.59 -14.20 -13.36
CA VAL A 180 -12.02 -15.46 -12.91
C VAL A 180 -10.58 -15.62 -13.33
N PHE A 181 -9.82 -16.38 -12.56
CA PHE A 181 -8.52 -16.93 -12.94
C PHE A 181 -8.45 -18.39 -12.50
N THR A 182 -7.65 -19.17 -13.20
CA THR A 182 -7.45 -20.60 -12.91
C THR A 182 -6.04 -21.02 -13.27
N GLY A 183 -5.48 -21.98 -12.53
CA GLY A 183 -4.23 -22.64 -12.92
C GLY A 183 -4.44 -23.83 -13.86
N ASP A 184 -5.68 -24.09 -14.27
CA ASP A 184 -6.00 -25.06 -15.32
C ASP A 184 -6.09 -24.37 -16.69
N ASP A 185 -5.00 -24.43 -17.46
CA ASP A 185 -4.91 -23.79 -18.78
C ASP A 185 -6.00 -24.31 -19.74
N ASP A 186 -6.37 -25.60 -19.66
CA ASP A 186 -7.44 -26.18 -20.50
C ASP A 186 -8.80 -25.53 -20.21
N LEU A 187 -9.07 -25.17 -18.95
CA LEU A 187 -10.28 -24.45 -18.58
C LEU A 187 -10.17 -22.97 -18.97
N ALA A 188 -9.01 -22.34 -18.75
CA ALA A 188 -8.78 -20.94 -19.08
C ALA A 188 -9.07 -20.65 -20.56
N ASP A 189 -8.62 -21.54 -21.46
CA ASP A 189 -8.82 -21.43 -22.91
C ASP A 189 -10.31 -21.47 -23.34
N GLU A 190 -11.18 -22.01 -22.49
CA GLU A 190 -12.62 -22.15 -22.75
C GLU A 190 -13.48 -21.11 -22.00
N ILE A 191 -12.89 -20.31 -21.10
CA ILE A 191 -13.58 -19.17 -20.48
C ILE A 191 -13.63 -18.00 -21.47
N ASP A 192 -14.78 -17.32 -21.54
CA ASP A 192 -14.91 -16.10 -22.33
C ASP A 192 -13.92 -15.04 -21.81
N ASP A 193 -13.07 -14.55 -22.72
CA ASP A 193 -12.03 -13.54 -22.48
C ASP A 193 -12.52 -12.32 -21.68
N GLN A 194 -13.79 -11.95 -21.80
CA GLN A 194 -14.34 -10.81 -21.06
C GLN A 194 -14.31 -11.04 -19.52
N PHE A 195 -14.36 -12.29 -19.08
CA PHE A 195 -14.35 -12.69 -17.67
C PHE A 195 -12.98 -13.18 -17.19
N LEU A 196 -12.04 -13.49 -18.09
CA LEU A 196 -10.76 -14.07 -17.71
C LEU A 196 -9.74 -13.00 -17.25
N ILE A 197 -9.03 -13.30 -16.17
CA ILE A 197 -7.70 -12.77 -15.85
C ILE A 197 -6.73 -13.88 -16.25
N ASP A 198 -6.13 -13.72 -17.43
CA ASP A 198 -5.24 -14.72 -18.02
C ASP A 198 -3.85 -14.62 -17.37
N ILE A 199 -3.50 -15.61 -16.56
CA ILE A 199 -2.22 -15.67 -15.84
C ILE A 199 -1.05 -15.68 -16.83
N ASN A 200 -1.15 -16.39 -17.95
CA ASN A 200 -0.08 -16.50 -18.94
C ASN A 200 0.15 -15.20 -19.71
N LYS A 201 -0.87 -14.35 -19.80
CA LYS A 201 -0.79 -13.03 -20.43
C LYS A 201 -0.33 -11.93 -19.48
N GLU A 202 -0.81 -11.95 -18.24
CA GLU A 202 -0.58 -10.86 -17.29
C GLU A 202 0.78 -10.95 -16.59
N PHE A 203 1.40 -12.13 -16.55
CA PHE A 203 2.66 -12.39 -15.86
C PHE A 203 3.76 -12.89 -16.81
N PRO A 204 5.04 -12.56 -16.54
CA PRO A 204 6.18 -13.23 -17.16
C PRO A 204 6.10 -14.76 -16.99
N GLU A 205 6.63 -15.50 -17.96
CA GLU A 205 6.53 -16.97 -18.04
C GLU A 205 6.88 -17.69 -16.72
N GLU A 206 8.04 -17.38 -16.12
CA GLU A 206 8.46 -17.98 -14.85
C GLU A 206 7.52 -17.66 -13.68
N GLN A 207 6.98 -16.43 -13.62
CA GLN A 207 6.01 -16.05 -12.60
C GLN A 207 4.66 -16.73 -12.84
N ALA A 208 4.21 -16.84 -14.08
CA ALA A 208 2.98 -17.55 -14.45
C ALA A 208 3.07 -19.03 -14.06
N GLU A 209 4.21 -19.68 -14.31
CA GLU A 209 4.47 -21.06 -13.88
C GLU A 209 4.41 -21.20 -12.35
N GLN A 210 5.09 -20.33 -11.60
CA GLN A 210 5.06 -20.33 -10.13
C GLN A 210 3.64 -20.15 -9.58
N LEU A 211 2.86 -19.23 -10.16
CA LEU A 211 1.48 -18.97 -9.75
C LEU A 211 0.59 -20.19 -10.00
N LYS A 212 0.68 -20.80 -11.20
CA LYS A 212 -0.10 -21.98 -11.56
C LYS A 212 0.31 -23.21 -10.74
N GLU A 213 1.60 -23.37 -10.42
CA GLU A 213 2.07 -24.41 -9.51
C GLU A 213 1.49 -24.21 -8.10
N SER A 214 1.46 -22.96 -7.61
CA SER A 214 0.95 -22.62 -6.28
C SER A 214 -0.54 -22.91 -6.12
N ILE A 215 -1.36 -22.45 -7.07
CA ILE A 215 -2.82 -22.60 -6.98
C ILE A 215 -3.29 -23.96 -7.52
N GLY A 216 -2.47 -24.65 -8.32
CA GLY A 216 -2.85 -25.87 -9.01
C GLY A 216 -4.04 -25.66 -9.96
N LYS A 217 -4.74 -26.74 -10.31
CA LYS A 217 -5.94 -26.69 -11.16
C LYS A 217 -7.19 -26.23 -10.39
N THR A 218 -7.09 -25.14 -9.64
CA THR A 218 -8.22 -24.52 -8.91
C THR A 218 -8.69 -23.25 -9.63
N THR A 219 -9.96 -22.92 -9.47
CA THR A 219 -10.60 -21.77 -10.13
C THR A 219 -11.12 -20.77 -9.11
N TRP A 220 -10.82 -19.49 -9.33
CA TRP A 220 -11.09 -18.42 -8.37
C TRP A 220 -11.79 -17.24 -9.02
N GLN A 221 -12.66 -16.58 -8.26
CA GLN A 221 -13.32 -15.34 -8.64
C GLN A 221 -12.64 -14.16 -7.96
N ALA A 222 -12.17 -13.19 -8.74
CA ALA A 222 -11.82 -11.86 -8.24
C ALA A 222 -13.07 -10.96 -8.38
N ALA A 223 -13.74 -10.70 -7.26
CA ALA A 223 -14.98 -9.94 -7.24
C ALA A 223 -14.79 -8.58 -6.57
N HIS A 224 -15.24 -7.53 -7.25
CA HIS A 224 -15.11 -6.15 -6.81
C HIS A 224 -16.51 -5.54 -6.66
N ILE A 225 -16.93 -5.23 -5.43
CA ILE A 225 -18.24 -4.64 -5.16
C ILE A 225 -18.24 -3.14 -5.52
N PRO A 226 -19.40 -2.47 -5.60
CA PRO A 226 -19.42 -1.06 -5.98
C PRO A 226 -18.70 -0.18 -4.95
N THR A 227 -17.90 0.77 -5.42
CA THR A 227 -17.20 1.76 -4.56
C THR A 227 -18.19 2.54 -3.70
N VAL A 228 -19.35 2.91 -4.25
CA VAL A 228 -20.39 3.63 -3.50
C VAL A 228 -20.91 2.81 -2.30
N VAL A 229 -20.98 1.49 -2.43
CA VAL A 229 -21.35 0.59 -1.33
C VAL A 229 -20.23 0.58 -0.30
N SER A 230 -18.99 0.31 -0.72
CA SER A 230 -17.79 0.29 0.14
C SER A 230 -17.66 1.58 0.97
N ARG A 231 -17.90 2.74 0.36
CA ARG A 231 -17.87 4.06 1.03
C ARG A 231 -19.07 4.32 1.96
N THR A 232 -20.22 3.70 1.70
CA THR A 232 -21.42 3.83 2.53
C THR A 232 -21.38 2.89 3.75
N THR A 233 -20.70 1.75 3.62
CA THR A 233 -20.61 0.70 4.64
C THR A 233 -19.18 0.58 5.19
N ASP A 234 -18.65 -0.64 5.30
CA ASP A 234 -17.29 -0.95 5.74
C ASP A 234 -16.71 -2.13 4.94
N GLY A 235 -15.47 -2.55 5.21
CA GLY A 235 -14.85 -3.71 4.55
C GLY A 235 -15.55 -5.03 4.83
N GLY A 236 -16.25 -5.15 5.96
CA GLY A 236 -17.05 -6.32 6.30
C GLY A 236 -18.21 -6.56 5.33
N GLN A 237 -18.65 -5.52 4.62
CA GLN A 237 -19.69 -5.63 3.60
C GLN A 237 -19.22 -6.45 2.39
N THR A 238 -17.94 -6.42 2.04
CA THR A 238 -17.42 -6.95 0.77
C THR A 238 -17.72 -8.43 0.57
N SER A 239 -17.20 -9.31 1.44
CA SER A 239 -17.42 -10.76 1.32
C SER A 239 -18.89 -11.14 1.45
N ARG A 240 -19.65 -10.39 2.26
CA ARG A 240 -21.10 -10.61 2.43
C ARG A 240 -21.85 -10.30 1.15
N TRP A 241 -21.59 -9.14 0.54
CA TRP A 241 -22.21 -8.70 -0.71
C TRP A 241 -21.93 -9.72 -1.82
N ILE A 242 -20.66 -10.07 -2.01
CA ILE A 242 -20.22 -11.05 -3.01
C ILE A 242 -20.97 -12.37 -2.81
N ALA A 243 -20.98 -12.92 -1.60
CA ALA A 243 -21.63 -14.20 -1.34
C ALA A 243 -23.15 -14.19 -1.60
N MET A 244 -23.84 -13.07 -1.39
CA MET A 244 -25.27 -12.97 -1.72
C MET A 244 -25.47 -13.09 -3.22
N GLN A 245 -24.70 -12.35 -4.01
CA GLN A 245 -24.87 -12.32 -5.46
C GLN A 245 -24.34 -13.61 -6.12
N VAL A 246 -23.25 -14.20 -5.61
CA VAL A 246 -22.79 -15.55 -5.97
C VAL A 246 -23.90 -16.59 -5.75
N GLY A 247 -24.55 -16.57 -4.58
CA GLY A 247 -25.65 -17.49 -4.28
C GLY A 247 -26.83 -17.34 -5.25
N MET A 248 -27.24 -16.10 -5.53
CA MET A 248 -28.33 -15.82 -6.47
C MET A 248 -27.98 -16.23 -7.91
N SER A 249 -26.74 -16.01 -8.33
CA SER A 249 -26.28 -16.39 -9.67
C SER A 249 -26.18 -17.89 -9.84
N PHE A 250 -25.73 -18.63 -8.82
CA PHE A 250 -25.78 -20.10 -8.86
C PHE A 250 -27.21 -20.62 -8.96
N ILE A 251 -28.14 -20.06 -8.17
CA ILE A 251 -29.56 -20.44 -8.24
C ILE A 251 -30.09 -20.26 -9.66
N SER A 252 -29.85 -19.09 -10.27
CA SER A 252 -30.35 -18.75 -11.59
C SER A 252 -29.67 -19.57 -12.70
N ALA A 253 -28.34 -19.55 -12.76
CA ALA A 253 -27.58 -20.14 -13.87
C ALA A 253 -27.69 -21.67 -13.93
N TYR A 254 -27.84 -22.33 -12.77
CA TYR A 254 -27.94 -23.79 -12.67
C TYR A 254 -29.36 -24.28 -12.37
N ASN A 255 -30.37 -23.41 -12.48
CA ASN A 255 -31.79 -23.75 -12.30
C ASN A 255 -32.09 -24.47 -10.98
N MET A 256 -31.43 -24.05 -9.89
CA MET A 256 -31.66 -24.63 -8.57
C MET A 256 -33.01 -24.16 -8.00
N CYS A 257 -33.51 -24.85 -6.97
CA CYS A 257 -34.59 -24.27 -6.18
C CYS A 257 -34.09 -23.00 -5.47
N ALA A 258 -34.84 -21.91 -5.61
CA ALA A 258 -34.54 -20.63 -4.97
C ALA A 258 -34.76 -20.69 -3.45
N GLY A 259 -33.81 -21.30 -2.73
CA GLY A 259 -33.81 -21.46 -1.28
C GLY A 259 -33.92 -22.90 -0.78
N GLU A 260 -33.18 -23.84 -1.39
CA GLU A 260 -33.04 -25.21 -0.88
C GLU A 260 -31.78 -25.43 -0.02
N ALA A 261 -31.65 -26.61 0.58
CA ALA A 261 -30.54 -26.92 1.48
C ALA A 261 -29.15 -26.81 0.83
N ALA A 262 -29.01 -27.15 -0.45
CA ALA A 262 -27.73 -27.03 -1.17
C ALA A 262 -27.26 -25.57 -1.30
N VAL A 263 -28.17 -24.58 -1.32
CA VAL A 263 -27.83 -23.15 -1.35
C VAL A 263 -27.09 -22.72 -0.07
N ALA A 264 -27.35 -23.40 1.06
CA ALA A 264 -26.63 -23.13 2.30
C ALA A 264 -25.15 -23.54 2.22
N ASP A 265 -24.83 -24.61 1.47
CA ASP A 265 -23.44 -25.04 1.25
C ASP A 265 -22.70 -24.02 0.38
N LEU A 266 -23.34 -23.52 -0.68
CA LEU A 266 -22.82 -22.41 -1.49
C LEU A 266 -22.57 -21.16 -0.65
N SER A 267 -23.51 -20.84 0.25
CA SER A 267 -23.38 -19.70 1.17
C SER A 267 -22.21 -19.87 2.15
N TYR A 268 -21.98 -21.08 2.66
CA TYR A 268 -20.85 -21.36 3.55
C TYR A 268 -19.51 -21.30 2.80
N ALA A 269 -19.45 -21.85 1.58
CA ALA A 269 -18.27 -21.77 0.72
C ALA A 269 -17.90 -20.32 0.43
N ALA A 270 -18.83 -19.52 -0.08
CA ALA A 270 -18.59 -18.14 -0.48
C ALA A 270 -18.32 -17.16 0.68
N LYS A 271 -18.65 -17.53 1.93
CA LYS A 271 -18.48 -16.66 3.10
C LYS A 271 -17.36 -17.10 4.05
N HIS A 272 -16.91 -18.36 3.96
CA HIS A 272 -15.96 -18.92 4.91
C HIS A 272 -15.00 -19.91 4.24
N ALA A 273 -15.50 -21.01 3.66
CA ALA A 273 -14.63 -22.14 3.32
C ALA A 273 -13.70 -21.87 2.11
N ALA A 274 -14.11 -20.99 1.20
CA ALA A 274 -13.41 -20.70 -0.04
C ALA A 274 -13.22 -19.18 -0.27
N VAL A 275 -13.40 -18.34 0.75
CA VAL A 275 -13.17 -16.89 0.63
C VAL A 275 -11.79 -16.52 1.15
N VAL A 276 -11.09 -15.70 0.37
CA VAL A 276 -9.86 -15.00 0.79
C VAL A 276 -10.19 -13.52 0.90
N SER A 277 -10.18 -13.03 2.14
CA SER A 277 -10.33 -11.61 2.45
C SER A 277 -8.99 -10.90 2.28
N MET A 278 -9.01 -9.59 2.00
CA MET A 278 -7.78 -8.79 1.93
C MET A 278 -7.11 -8.70 3.30
N GLY A 279 -7.91 -8.60 4.36
CA GLY A 279 -7.42 -8.57 5.74
C GLY A 279 -8.42 -9.10 6.74
N ASP A 280 -7.93 -9.63 7.85
CA ASP A 280 -8.75 -10.20 8.92
C ASP A 280 -9.32 -9.15 9.88
N MET A 281 -10.24 -9.57 10.74
CA MET A 281 -10.83 -8.73 11.78
C MET A 281 -9.80 -8.28 12.83
N LEU A 282 -10.10 -7.16 13.51
CA LEU A 282 -9.21 -6.58 14.52
C LEU A 282 -9.68 -6.79 15.97
N PRO A 283 -8.76 -6.83 16.95
CA PRO A 283 -9.09 -6.98 18.36
C PRO A 283 -9.87 -5.78 18.91
N ALA A 284 -10.62 -6.01 20.00
CA ALA A 284 -11.65 -5.10 20.51
C ALA A 284 -11.23 -3.63 20.69
N ARG A 285 -10.00 -3.35 21.14
CA ARG A 285 -9.50 -1.97 21.32
C ARG A 285 -9.51 -1.17 20.01
N ARG A 286 -9.36 -1.88 18.89
CA ARG A 286 -9.32 -1.33 17.54
C ARG A 286 -10.31 -2.07 16.65
N ALA A 287 -11.49 -2.43 17.19
CA ALA A 287 -12.46 -3.32 16.56
C ALA A 287 -12.87 -2.86 15.16
N ARG A 288 -12.58 -3.70 14.18
CA ARG A 288 -12.95 -3.53 12.77
C ARG A 288 -13.30 -4.88 12.16
N ALA A 289 -14.19 -4.84 11.18
CA ALA A 289 -14.52 -5.98 10.35
C ALA A 289 -13.33 -6.40 9.47
N PRO A 290 -13.40 -7.55 8.76
CA PRO A 290 -12.45 -7.89 7.70
C PRO A 290 -12.37 -6.82 6.62
N ASN A 291 -11.35 -6.89 5.77
CA ASN A 291 -11.08 -5.93 4.69
C ASN A 291 -10.89 -4.48 5.17
N GLU A 292 -10.33 -4.29 6.36
CA GLU A 292 -9.88 -2.98 6.84
C GLU A 292 -8.35 -2.96 6.88
N PRO A 293 -7.69 -1.78 6.75
CA PRO A 293 -6.26 -1.72 6.51
C PRO A 293 -5.45 -2.36 7.63
N GLY A 294 -5.96 -2.32 8.87
CA GLY A 294 -5.27 -2.88 10.01
C GLY A 294 -5.09 -4.41 9.97
N GLY A 295 -5.94 -5.10 9.19
CA GLY A 295 -5.89 -6.55 9.01
C GLY A 295 -5.16 -6.99 7.74
N LEU A 296 -4.78 -6.04 6.86
CA LEU A 296 -4.03 -6.31 5.65
C LEU A 296 -2.56 -6.63 6.02
N THR A 297 -2.09 -7.83 5.67
CA THR A 297 -0.71 -8.22 5.94
C THR A 297 0.25 -7.48 5.00
N PHE A 298 1.52 -7.44 5.38
CA PHE A 298 2.55 -6.85 4.53
C PHE A 298 2.71 -7.63 3.22
N GLY A 299 2.64 -8.96 3.27
CA GLY A 299 2.65 -9.81 2.07
C GLY A 299 1.48 -9.51 1.14
N HIS A 300 0.25 -9.46 1.66
CA HIS A 300 -0.91 -9.15 0.83
C HIS A 300 -0.81 -7.77 0.17
N LEU A 301 -0.29 -6.75 0.88
CA LEU A 301 -0.09 -5.45 0.23
C LEU A 301 0.94 -5.54 -0.89
N SER A 302 2.06 -6.24 -0.67
CA SER A 302 3.08 -6.46 -1.71
C SER A 302 2.49 -7.14 -2.94
N ASP A 303 1.63 -8.16 -2.76
CA ASP A 303 0.98 -8.89 -3.85
C ASP A 303 -0.14 -8.09 -4.55
N ILE A 304 -0.78 -7.16 -3.83
CA ILE A 304 -1.76 -6.23 -4.42
C ILE A 304 -1.05 -5.27 -5.39
N VAL A 305 0.13 -4.76 -5.03
CA VAL A 305 0.90 -3.86 -5.89
C VAL A 305 1.46 -4.63 -7.08
N GLN A 306 1.19 -4.14 -8.29
CA GLN A 306 1.44 -4.88 -9.52
C GLN A 306 2.82 -4.63 -10.14
N THR A 307 3.73 -3.94 -9.46
CA THR A 307 5.05 -3.60 -10.02
C THR A 307 5.89 -4.86 -10.28
N SER A 308 5.75 -5.90 -9.46
CA SER A 308 6.49 -7.17 -9.57
C SER A 308 6.30 -7.91 -10.89
N ARG A 309 5.14 -7.78 -11.53
CA ARG A 309 4.86 -8.39 -12.85
C ARG A 309 5.24 -7.49 -14.04
N ILE A 310 5.48 -6.20 -13.80
CA ILE A 310 5.78 -5.22 -14.86
C ILE A 310 7.27 -4.97 -15.00
N THR A 311 8.00 -4.86 -13.89
CA THR A 311 9.46 -4.67 -13.87
C THR A 311 10.14 -5.70 -12.95
N PRO A 312 9.99 -7.02 -13.21
CA PRO A 312 10.57 -8.09 -12.40
C PRO A 312 12.11 -8.05 -12.30
N GLU A 313 12.77 -7.38 -13.25
CA GLU A 313 14.22 -7.23 -13.32
C GLU A 313 14.79 -6.14 -12.39
N ASP A 314 13.93 -5.27 -11.83
CA ASP A 314 14.34 -4.20 -10.92
C ASP A 314 13.69 -4.39 -9.53
N PRO A 315 14.30 -5.22 -8.66
CA PRO A 315 13.76 -5.50 -7.32
C PRO A 315 13.72 -4.24 -6.43
N ALA A 316 14.58 -3.25 -6.68
CA ALA A 316 14.53 -1.98 -5.95
C ALA A 316 13.29 -1.17 -6.33
N ASN A 317 12.95 -1.11 -7.62
CA ASN A 317 11.73 -0.44 -8.08
C ASN A 317 10.46 -1.10 -7.51
N ILE A 318 10.43 -2.44 -7.45
CA ILE A 318 9.32 -3.18 -6.83
C ILE A 318 9.16 -2.76 -5.37
N ALA A 319 10.23 -2.80 -4.58
CA ALA A 319 10.21 -2.38 -3.18
C ALA A 319 9.82 -0.90 -2.99
N LEU A 320 10.25 -0.01 -3.89
CA LEU A 320 9.95 1.42 -3.86
C LEU A 320 8.47 1.74 -4.19
N GLU A 321 7.83 0.98 -5.07
CA GLU A 321 6.40 1.14 -5.32
C GLU A 321 5.58 0.58 -4.15
N VAL A 322 6.01 -0.54 -3.57
CA VAL A 322 5.35 -1.13 -2.38
C VAL A 322 5.49 -0.23 -1.15
N VAL A 323 6.66 0.38 -0.89
CA VAL A 323 6.80 1.34 0.21
C VAL A 323 5.92 2.57 0.00
N GLY A 324 5.77 3.05 -1.23
CA GLY A 324 4.91 4.19 -1.55
C GLY A 324 3.44 3.89 -1.28
N ALA A 325 2.94 2.76 -1.80
CA ALA A 325 1.58 2.29 -1.55
C ALA A 325 1.34 2.04 -0.04
N GLY A 326 2.29 1.38 0.62
CA GLY A 326 2.19 1.06 2.03
C GLY A 326 2.23 2.27 2.94
N CYS A 327 3.15 3.21 2.74
CA CYS A 327 3.18 4.45 3.52
C CYS A 327 1.92 5.28 3.29
N MET A 328 1.38 5.33 2.07
CA MET A 328 0.11 6.00 1.83
C MET A 328 -1.04 5.34 2.60
N LEU A 329 -1.26 4.04 2.40
CA LEU A 329 -2.38 3.32 3.00
C LEU A 329 -2.25 3.25 4.53
N TYR A 330 -1.10 2.80 5.02
CA TYR A 330 -0.89 2.51 6.42
C TYR A 330 -0.69 3.75 7.28
N ASP A 331 0.03 4.76 6.79
CA ASP A 331 0.27 5.95 7.61
C ASP A 331 -0.79 7.03 7.39
N GLN A 332 -1.23 7.29 6.15
CA GLN A 332 -2.18 8.39 5.92
C GLN A 332 -3.63 8.00 6.20
N ILE A 333 -4.09 6.89 5.62
CA ILE A 333 -5.50 6.47 5.74
C ILE A 333 -5.69 5.71 7.05
N TRP A 334 -4.89 4.67 7.30
CA TRP A 334 -5.07 3.83 8.47
C TRP A 334 -4.69 4.53 9.77
N LEU A 335 -3.40 4.80 10.00
CA LEU A 335 -2.95 5.45 11.24
C LEU A 335 -3.42 6.90 11.32
N GLY A 336 -3.37 7.62 10.20
CA GLY A 336 -3.69 9.05 10.10
C GLY A 336 -5.17 9.39 10.11
N SER A 337 -6.05 8.42 9.86
CA SER A 337 -7.50 8.61 9.92
C SER A 337 -8.20 7.60 10.83
N TYR A 338 -8.26 6.32 10.43
CA TYR A 338 -8.99 5.29 11.17
C TYR A 338 -8.59 5.16 12.64
N MET A 339 -7.30 5.36 12.93
CA MET A 339 -6.73 5.24 14.27
C MET A 339 -6.47 6.57 14.97
N SER A 340 -6.69 7.70 14.29
CA SER A 340 -6.45 9.04 14.83
C SER A 340 -7.42 10.07 14.23
N GLY A 341 -7.07 10.68 13.08
CA GLY A 341 -7.87 11.72 12.41
C GLY A 341 -7.27 13.13 12.48
N GLY A 342 -7.98 14.09 11.88
CA GLY A 342 -7.57 15.50 11.82
C GLY A 342 -6.66 15.81 10.64
N VAL A 343 -5.58 16.59 10.88
CA VAL A 343 -4.57 16.92 9.86
C VAL A 343 -3.82 15.67 9.38
N GLY A 344 -3.80 14.61 10.20
CA GLY A 344 -3.22 13.32 9.82
C GLY A 344 -1.71 13.36 9.61
N PHE A 345 -1.24 12.42 8.80
CA PHE A 345 0.18 12.02 8.73
C PHE A 345 0.76 12.05 7.32
N THR A 346 0.27 12.95 6.46
CA THR A 346 0.72 13.07 5.06
C THR A 346 2.25 13.11 4.94
N GLN A 347 2.92 13.98 5.67
CA GLN A 347 4.37 14.14 5.52
C GLN A 347 5.21 13.04 6.19
N TYR A 348 4.63 12.26 7.11
CA TYR A 348 5.28 11.01 7.54
C TYR A 348 5.38 10.04 6.37
N ALA A 349 4.29 9.90 5.60
CA ALA A 349 4.23 9.00 4.46
C ALA A 349 5.01 9.53 3.24
N THR A 350 4.83 10.80 2.85
CA THR A 350 5.45 11.36 1.63
C THR A 350 6.96 11.28 1.66
N ALA A 351 7.58 11.27 2.85
CA ALA A 351 9.03 11.12 2.95
C ALA A 351 9.56 9.83 2.30
N ALA A 352 8.74 8.78 2.24
CA ALA A 352 9.10 7.50 1.64
C ALA A 352 8.79 7.39 0.14
N TYR A 353 8.06 8.34 -0.46
CA TYR A 353 7.68 8.28 -1.88
C TYR A 353 7.84 9.59 -2.64
N THR A 354 8.56 10.56 -2.07
CA THR A 354 8.82 11.84 -2.72
C THR A 354 10.30 12.22 -2.74
N ASN A 355 10.64 13.06 -3.71
CA ASN A 355 11.94 13.71 -3.87
C ASN A 355 13.12 12.74 -4.12
N ASN A 356 12.83 11.47 -4.42
CA ASN A 356 13.80 10.41 -4.70
C ASN A 356 14.85 10.20 -3.59
N ILE A 357 14.56 10.58 -2.34
CA ILE A 357 15.53 10.47 -1.22
C ILE A 357 15.70 9.00 -0.80
N LEU A 358 14.59 8.27 -0.66
CA LEU A 358 14.65 6.83 -0.39
C LEU A 358 15.23 6.06 -1.58
N ASP A 359 14.80 6.41 -2.79
CA ASP A 359 15.29 5.82 -4.03
C ASP A 359 16.81 5.91 -4.14
N ASP A 360 17.39 7.10 -3.90
CA ASP A 360 18.84 7.33 -3.94
C ASP A 360 19.60 6.38 -2.98
N ASN A 361 19.13 6.28 -1.73
CA ASN A 361 19.76 5.41 -0.73
C ASN A 361 19.64 3.93 -1.12
N LEU A 362 18.46 3.47 -1.54
CA LEU A 362 18.28 2.06 -1.88
C LEU A 362 19.10 1.68 -3.11
N TYR A 363 19.11 2.48 -4.18
CA TYR A 363 19.91 2.16 -5.37
C TYR A 363 21.41 2.23 -5.11
N TYR A 364 21.88 3.11 -4.21
CA TYR A 364 23.26 3.05 -3.72
C TYR A 364 23.56 1.68 -3.07
N ASP A 365 22.66 1.19 -2.23
CA ASP A 365 22.82 -0.11 -1.57
C ASP A 365 22.84 -1.26 -2.58
N ILE A 366 22.02 -1.20 -3.64
CA ILE A 366 22.02 -2.20 -4.73
C ILE A 366 23.39 -2.28 -5.41
N ASP A 367 23.99 -1.13 -5.75
CA ASP A 367 25.33 -1.10 -6.34
C ASP A 367 26.37 -1.65 -5.35
N TYR A 368 26.31 -1.24 -4.08
CA TYR A 368 27.20 -1.75 -3.04
C TYR A 368 27.13 -3.28 -2.90
N ILE A 369 25.92 -3.83 -2.85
CA ILE A 369 25.69 -5.27 -2.72
C ILE A 369 26.21 -5.99 -3.97
N ASN A 370 25.90 -5.48 -5.16
CA ASN A 370 26.34 -6.11 -6.41
C ASN A 370 27.87 -6.13 -6.54
N ASP A 371 28.55 -5.07 -6.14
CA ASP A 371 30.01 -4.99 -6.18
C ASP A 371 30.67 -5.90 -5.13
N LYS A 372 30.11 -5.99 -3.92
CA LYS A 372 30.71 -6.72 -2.80
C LYS A 372 30.35 -8.20 -2.73
N TYR A 373 29.16 -8.55 -3.21
CA TYR A 373 28.57 -9.87 -3.08
C TYR A 373 28.20 -10.48 -4.43
N ASP A 374 29.07 -10.29 -5.43
CA ASP A 374 29.02 -10.96 -6.73
C ASP A 374 27.64 -10.89 -7.42
N GLY A 375 27.00 -9.71 -7.40
CA GLY A 375 25.71 -9.50 -8.06
C GLY A 375 24.50 -10.03 -7.29
N ALA A 376 24.57 -10.18 -5.97
CA ALA A 376 23.49 -10.74 -5.15
C ALA A 376 22.17 -9.95 -5.18
N ALA A 377 22.23 -8.64 -5.47
CA ALA A 377 21.04 -7.80 -5.58
C ALA A 377 20.36 -7.88 -6.96
N ASN A 378 20.96 -8.55 -7.94
CA ASN A 378 20.29 -8.86 -9.20
C ASN A 378 19.18 -9.90 -8.98
N THR A 379 18.14 -9.87 -9.83
CA THR A 379 17.06 -10.86 -9.83
C THR A 379 17.63 -12.28 -10.00
N GLY A 380 17.15 -13.22 -9.17
CA GLY A 380 17.58 -14.62 -9.17
C GLY A 380 17.46 -15.26 -7.79
N THR A 381 17.37 -16.60 -7.74
CA THR A 381 17.29 -17.38 -6.49
C THR A 381 18.65 -17.90 -6.04
N ASP A 382 19.53 -18.22 -6.99
CA ASP A 382 20.80 -18.91 -6.71
C ASP A 382 21.96 -17.96 -6.42
N ASN A 383 21.78 -16.66 -6.66
CA ASN A 383 22.77 -15.61 -6.38
C ASN A 383 22.62 -14.96 -5.00
N LYS A 384 21.69 -15.46 -4.16
CA LYS A 384 21.39 -14.86 -2.85
C LYS A 384 22.40 -15.27 -1.77
N ILE A 385 22.69 -14.34 -0.87
CA ILE A 385 23.66 -14.54 0.22
C ILE A 385 22.95 -15.14 1.43
N LYS A 386 23.62 -16.04 2.15
CA LYS A 386 23.08 -16.59 3.39
C LYS A 386 22.78 -15.48 4.43
N PRO A 387 21.58 -15.44 5.03
CA PRO A 387 21.20 -14.41 6.00
C PRO A 387 21.90 -14.64 7.36
N THR A 388 23.09 -14.06 7.53
CA THR A 388 23.85 -14.09 8.79
C THR A 388 23.88 -12.70 9.43
N ILE A 389 24.14 -12.66 10.74
CA ILE A 389 24.29 -11.38 11.45
C ILE A 389 25.41 -10.51 10.88
N ASP A 390 26.45 -11.11 10.30
CA ASP A 390 27.56 -10.37 9.70
C ASP A 390 27.12 -9.68 8.39
N VAL A 391 26.35 -10.37 7.54
CA VAL A 391 25.76 -9.79 6.33
C VAL A 391 24.78 -8.68 6.69
N ILE A 392 23.91 -8.92 7.67
CA ILE A 392 22.94 -7.94 8.17
C ILE A 392 23.66 -6.68 8.71
N LYS A 393 24.73 -6.87 9.50
CA LYS A 393 25.52 -5.76 10.02
C LYS A 393 26.23 -5.00 8.92
N ASP A 394 26.75 -5.70 7.92
CA ASP A 394 27.48 -5.07 6.82
C ASP A 394 26.57 -4.15 6.00
N ILE A 395 25.54 -4.73 5.38
CA ILE A 395 24.60 -4.00 4.50
C ILE A 395 23.84 -2.94 5.30
N GLY A 396 23.29 -3.32 6.47
CA GLY A 396 22.51 -2.40 7.30
C GLY A 396 23.32 -1.22 7.83
N THR A 397 24.61 -1.41 8.14
CA THR A 397 25.48 -0.31 8.59
C THR A 397 25.88 0.60 7.43
N GLU A 398 26.29 0.04 6.29
CA GLU A 398 26.70 0.84 5.11
C GLU A 398 25.55 1.73 4.64
N SER A 399 24.37 1.13 4.42
CA SER A 399 23.17 1.84 3.99
C SER A 399 22.81 3.00 4.92
N THR A 400 22.87 2.75 6.24
CA THR A 400 22.54 3.77 7.24
C THR A 400 23.57 4.90 7.26
N ILE A 401 24.87 4.59 7.16
CA ILE A 401 25.92 5.62 7.12
C ILE A 401 25.78 6.48 5.87
N TYR A 402 25.55 5.87 4.71
CA TYR A 402 25.31 6.60 3.46
C TYR A 402 24.13 7.57 3.57
N GLY A 403 22.99 7.09 4.08
CA GLY A 403 21.80 7.92 4.30
C GLY A 403 22.05 9.08 5.27
N LEU A 404 22.71 8.82 6.40
CA LEU A 404 23.08 9.85 7.39
C LEU A 404 23.99 10.91 6.76
N GLU A 405 25.01 10.48 6.03
CA GLU A 405 25.94 11.37 5.34
C GLU A 405 25.23 12.22 4.27
N ASN A 406 24.24 11.67 3.56
CA ASN A 406 23.46 12.45 2.59
C ASN A 406 22.65 13.56 3.27
N TYR A 407 22.01 13.30 4.41
CA TYR A 407 21.36 14.35 5.20
C TYR A 407 22.34 15.41 5.74
N GLU A 408 23.61 15.05 5.96
CA GLU A 408 24.65 15.98 6.44
C GLU A 408 25.32 16.78 5.32
N LYS A 409 25.49 16.17 4.14
CA LYS A 409 26.06 16.78 2.93
C LYS A 409 25.05 17.71 2.24
N TYR A 410 23.76 17.37 2.30
CA TYR A 410 22.67 18.12 1.68
C TYR A 410 21.69 18.63 2.74
N PRO A 411 21.93 19.82 3.34
CA PRO A 411 21.01 20.41 4.31
C PRO A 411 19.59 20.58 3.79
N THR A 412 19.37 20.68 2.48
CA THR A 412 18.03 20.67 1.88
C THR A 412 17.30 19.35 2.06
N ALA A 413 17.99 18.20 1.98
CA ALA A 413 17.40 16.90 2.29
C ALA A 413 16.98 16.82 3.78
N LEU A 414 17.82 17.36 4.67
CA LEU A 414 17.51 17.43 6.11
C LEU A 414 16.35 18.39 6.39
N GLU A 415 16.24 19.49 5.66
CA GLU A 415 15.17 20.48 5.77
C GLU A 415 13.85 19.99 5.13
N ASP A 416 13.93 19.11 4.11
CA ASP A 416 12.80 18.40 3.50
C ASP A 416 12.23 17.37 4.49
N HIS A 417 13.06 16.43 4.93
CA HIS A 417 12.71 15.46 5.97
C HIS A 417 13.03 16.05 7.35
N PHE A 418 12.37 17.16 7.67
CA PHE A 418 12.59 17.91 8.91
C PHE A 418 12.28 17.09 10.17
N GLY A 419 11.31 16.18 10.08
CA GLY A 419 10.94 15.26 11.14
C GLY A 419 11.94 14.10 11.25
N GLY A 420 12.41 13.84 12.47
CA GLY A 420 13.33 12.72 12.71
C GLY A 420 12.77 11.35 12.32
N SER A 421 11.46 11.16 12.46
CA SER A 421 10.77 9.95 12.01
C SER A 421 10.79 9.77 10.50
N GLN A 422 10.66 10.84 9.71
CA GLN A 422 10.74 10.76 8.24
C GLN A 422 12.11 10.21 7.83
N ARG A 423 13.18 10.74 8.42
CA ARG A 423 14.55 10.28 8.17
C ARG A 423 14.77 8.85 8.63
N ALA A 424 14.25 8.51 9.81
CA ALA A 424 14.34 7.17 10.36
C ALA A 424 13.68 6.15 9.43
N THR A 425 12.44 6.39 8.99
CA THR A 425 11.72 5.56 8.01
C THR A 425 12.52 5.36 6.73
N VAL A 426 13.05 6.44 6.15
CA VAL A 426 13.77 6.38 4.88
C VAL A 426 15.04 5.55 4.99
N MET A 427 15.89 5.81 5.98
CA MET A 427 17.15 5.07 6.11
C MET A 427 16.93 3.60 6.48
N SER A 428 15.97 3.32 7.36
CA SER A 428 15.68 1.93 7.74
C SER A 428 14.99 1.15 6.63
N ALA A 429 14.16 1.80 5.81
CA ALA A 429 13.54 1.19 4.63
C ALA A 429 14.59 0.79 3.60
N ALA A 430 15.54 1.68 3.30
CA ALA A 430 16.66 1.37 2.40
C ALA A 430 17.48 0.19 2.94
N ALA A 431 17.95 0.28 4.19
CA ALA A 431 18.77 -0.76 4.82
C ALA A 431 18.07 -2.13 4.88
N GLY A 432 16.77 -2.13 5.22
CA GLY A 432 15.96 -3.32 5.31
C GLY A 432 15.69 -3.96 3.95
N ALA A 433 15.22 -3.18 2.97
CA ALA A 433 14.93 -3.67 1.63
C ALA A 433 16.22 -4.18 0.93
N ALA A 434 17.32 -3.44 1.03
CA ALA A 434 18.61 -3.86 0.49
C ALA A 434 19.07 -5.21 1.06
N THR A 435 18.93 -5.41 2.37
CA THR A 435 19.32 -6.67 3.02
C THR A 435 18.37 -7.81 2.62
N ALA A 436 17.07 -7.55 2.51
CA ALA A 436 16.11 -8.54 2.03
C ALA A 436 16.42 -8.97 0.59
N ILE A 437 16.67 -8.01 -0.30
CA ILE A 437 17.04 -8.23 -1.71
C ILE A 437 18.32 -9.07 -1.81
N ALA A 438 19.35 -8.74 -1.02
CA ALA A 438 20.63 -9.47 -1.05
C ALA A 438 20.52 -10.92 -0.56
N THR A 439 19.58 -11.20 0.35
CA THR A 439 19.51 -12.49 1.07
C THR A 439 18.32 -13.37 0.68
N GLY A 440 17.31 -12.80 0.02
CA GLY A 440 16.03 -13.47 -0.25
C GLY A 440 15.29 -13.83 1.04
N HIS A 441 15.45 -13.02 2.11
CA HIS A 441 14.90 -13.33 3.43
C HIS A 441 14.36 -12.08 4.15
N GLY A 442 13.03 -11.96 4.25
CA GLY A 442 12.37 -10.79 4.82
C GLY A 442 12.77 -10.48 6.28
N ASN A 443 12.89 -11.47 7.17
CA ASN A 443 13.35 -11.22 8.55
C ASN A 443 14.83 -10.79 8.65
N ALA A 444 15.69 -11.10 7.67
CA ALA A 444 17.03 -10.52 7.62
C ALA A 444 16.94 -9.02 7.31
N GLY A 445 16.05 -8.65 6.39
CA GLY A 445 15.68 -7.25 6.13
C GLY A 445 15.14 -6.53 7.38
N LEU A 446 14.22 -7.15 8.14
CA LEU A 446 13.76 -6.59 9.41
C LEU A 446 14.91 -6.38 10.42
N SER A 447 15.87 -7.30 10.48
CA SER A 447 17.03 -7.14 11.35
C SER A 447 17.87 -5.93 10.96
N ALA A 448 18.06 -5.70 9.66
CA ALA A 448 18.78 -4.53 9.16
C ALA A 448 18.01 -3.22 9.37
N TRP A 449 16.68 -3.22 9.23
CA TRP A 449 15.81 -2.09 9.61
C TRP A 449 16.08 -1.67 11.06
N TYR A 450 16.03 -2.61 12.02
CA TYR A 450 16.22 -2.27 13.43
C TYR A 450 17.65 -1.89 13.76
N LEU A 451 18.64 -2.49 13.10
CA LEU A 451 20.02 -2.05 13.21
C LEU A 451 20.19 -0.60 12.74
N SER A 452 19.58 -0.23 11.62
CA SER A 452 19.58 1.14 11.10
C SER A 452 19.04 2.14 12.13
N MET A 453 17.92 1.79 12.79
CA MET A 453 17.35 2.62 13.85
C MET A 453 18.31 2.85 15.01
N TYR A 454 19.05 1.83 15.44
CA TYR A 454 20.02 1.95 16.53
C TYR A 454 21.20 2.82 16.12
N LEU A 455 21.76 2.61 14.93
CA LEU A 455 22.87 3.40 14.40
C LEU A 455 22.48 4.88 14.26
N HIS A 456 21.31 5.17 13.68
CA HIS A 456 20.81 6.53 13.53
C HIS A 456 20.63 7.22 14.89
N LYS A 457 20.04 6.52 15.88
CA LYS A 457 19.85 7.06 17.23
C LYS A 457 21.16 7.52 17.86
N GLU A 458 22.21 6.70 17.75
CA GLU A 458 23.53 7.02 18.31
C GLU A 458 24.27 8.08 17.48
N ALA A 459 24.14 8.07 16.15
CA ALA A 459 24.82 9.02 15.27
C ALA A 459 24.35 10.46 15.49
N HIS A 460 23.03 10.69 15.56
CA HIS A 460 22.46 12.04 15.67
C HIS A 460 22.01 12.41 17.09
N GLY A 461 22.10 11.50 18.05
CA GLY A 461 21.59 11.69 19.42
C GLY A 461 20.07 11.92 19.48
N ARG A 462 19.36 11.47 18.43
CA ARG A 462 17.91 11.56 18.25
C ARG A 462 17.47 10.51 17.22
N LEU A 463 16.18 10.20 17.22
CA LEU A 463 15.57 9.32 16.21
C LEU A 463 14.24 9.94 15.73
N GLY A 464 13.10 9.37 16.11
CA GLY A 464 11.77 9.83 15.75
C GLY A 464 11.02 10.60 16.85
N PHE A 465 9.70 10.72 16.67
CA PHE A 465 8.80 11.29 17.67
C PHE A 465 8.73 10.44 18.95
N PHE A 466 8.04 10.96 19.97
CA PHE A 466 7.83 10.26 21.24
C PHE A 466 7.11 8.91 21.05
N GLY A 467 7.80 7.81 21.32
CA GLY A 467 7.27 6.46 21.15
C GLY A 467 7.38 5.92 19.72
N TYR A 468 8.07 6.62 18.81
CA TYR A 468 8.40 6.12 17.47
C TYR A 468 9.08 4.75 17.55
N ASP A 469 10.09 4.64 18.42
CA ASP A 469 10.93 3.44 18.57
C ASP A 469 10.37 2.38 19.51
N LEU A 470 9.07 2.38 19.82
CA LEU A 470 8.47 1.30 20.60
C LEU A 470 8.75 -0.06 19.94
N GLN A 471 8.42 -0.18 18.66
CA GLN A 471 8.67 -1.40 17.92
C GLN A 471 10.14 -1.60 17.60
N ASP A 472 10.92 -0.54 17.44
CA ASP A 472 12.33 -0.68 17.08
C ASP A 472 13.16 -1.15 18.27
N GLN A 473 12.86 -0.74 19.51
CA GLN A 473 13.52 -1.26 20.71
C GLN A 473 13.12 -2.72 21.01
N CYS A 474 11.89 -3.12 20.70
CA CYS A 474 11.46 -4.52 20.73
C CYS A 474 11.98 -5.33 19.51
N GLY A 475 12.39 -4.63 18.45
CA GLY A 475 12.48 -5.18 17.11
C GLY A 475 13.50 -6.30 17.00
N ALA A 476 14.75 -6.00 17.31
CA ALA A 476 15.85 -6.95 17.16
C ALA A 476 15.62 -8.28 17.91
N THR A 477 15.02 -8.24 19.11
CA THR A 477 14.74 -9.47 19.88
C THR A 477 13.55 -10.25 19.35
N ASN A 478 12.59 -9.58 18.70
CA ASN A 478 11.36 -10.22 18.19
C ASN A 478 11.46 -10.67 16.72
N VAL A 479 12.54 -10.34 16.00
CA VAL A 479 12.69 -10.74 14.59
C VAL A 479 12.73 -12.25 14.41
N PHE A 480 13.54 -12.94 15.23
CA PHE A 480 13.69 -14.40 15.20
C PHE A 480 13.11 -15.07 16.45
N SER A 481 12.23 -14.36 17.19
CA SER A 481 11.45 -14.99 18.24
C SER A 481 10.50 -16.03 17.63
N TYR A 482 10.20 -17.07 18.40
CA TYR A 482 9.18 -18.07 18.10
C TYR A 482 8.12 -18.12 19.23
N GLN A 483 8.10 -17.12 20.10
CA GLN A 483 7.09 -17.00 21.15
C GLN A 483 5.74 -16.58 20.56
N SER A 484 4.67 -16.82 21.32
CA SER A 484 3.27 -16.76 20.87
C SER A 484 2.90 -15.54 20.04
N ASP A 485 3.21 -14.35 20.53
CA ASP A 485 2.78 -13.05 20.00
C ASP A 485 3.99 -12.18 19.59
N GLU A 486 5.15 -12.82 19.46
CA GLU A 486 6.39 -12.21 19.00
C GLU A 486 6.83 -12.79 17.64
N GLY A 487 6.76 -14.13 17.48
CA GLY A 487 7.31 -14.82 16.33
C GLY A 487 6.39 -14.85 15.13
N ALA A 488 6.79 -14.19 14.03
CA ALA A 488 6.17 -14.32 12.72
C ALA A 488 7.17 -13.95 11.60
N PRO A 489 7.15 -14.64 10.44
CA PRO A 489 7.75 -14.14 9.20
C PRO A 489 7.17 -12.78 8.84
N VAL A 490 7.97 -11.86 8.30
CA VAL A 490 7.53 -10.47 8.00
C VAL A 490 6.36 -10.44 7.03
N GLU A 491 6.32 -11.38 6.10
CA GLU A 491 5.29 -11.58 5.08
C GLU A 491 3.90 -11.74 5.72
N LEU A 492 3.84 -12.40 6.88
CA LEU A 492 2.63 -12.67 7.65
C LEU A 492 2.37 -11.63 8.75
N ARG A 493 3.30 -10.70 8.97
CA ARG A 493 3.05 -9.56 9.87
C ARG A 493 2.14 -8.57 9.17
N GLY A 494 1.67 -7.60 9.95
CA GLY A 494 0.84 -6.51 9.45
C GLY A 494 0.62 -5.48 10.55
N PRO A 495 -0.25 -4.49 10.33
CA PRO A 495 -0.59 -3.48 11.33
C PRO A 495 -1.26 -4.02 12.60
N ASN A 496 -1.60 -5.31 12.63
CA ASN A 496 -2.11 -5.98 13.83
C ASN A 496 -1.03 -6.76 14.62
N TYR A 497 0.18 -6.92 14.08
CA TYR A 497 1.30 -7.46 14.86
C TYR A 497 1.55 -6.57 16.09
N PRO A 498 1.69 -7.11 17.32
CA PRO A 498 1.52 -6.31 18.55
C PRO A 498 2.41 -5.07 18.64
N ASN A 499 3.68 -5.17 18.25
CA ASN A 499 4.58 -4.01 18.30
C ASN A 499 4.21 -2.94 17.25
N TYR A 500 3.59 -3.32 16.13
CA TYR A 500 3.37 -2.45 14.96
C TYR A 500 2.03 -1.73 15.02
N ALA A 501 1.26 -1.93 16.07
CA ALA A 501 -0.14 -1.59 16.16
C ALA A 501 -0.48 -0.08 16.20
N MET A 502 0.52 0.81 16.27
CA MET A 502 0.32 2.18 16.75
C MET A 502 1.06 3.27 15.97
N ASN A 503 2.28 3.00 15.47
CA ASN A 503 3.21 4.08 15.14
C ASN A 503 3.44 4.21 13.63
N VAL A 504 3.38 5.44 13.13
CA VAL A 504 3.66 5.80 11.73
C VAL A 504 5.13 5.61 11.37
N GLY A 505 5.43 5.53 10.07
CA GLY A 505 6.79 5.51 9.55
C GLY A 505 7.44 4.12 9.53
N HIS A 506 6.63 3.06 9.53
CA HIS A 506 7.13 1.69 9.64
C HIS A 506 6.41 0.71 8.72
N GLN A 507 5.07 0.66 8.80
CA GLN A 507 4.26 -0.38 8.14
C GLN A 507 4.49 -0.44 6.62
N GLY A 508 4.62 0.70 5.94
CA GLY A 508 4.97 0.74 4.51
C GLY A 508 6.39 0.23 4.22
N GLY A 509 7.35 0.57 5.08
CA GLY A 509 8.72 0.04 4.98
C GLY A 509 8.80 -1.47 5.22
N TYR A 510 7.96 -2.02 6.11
CA TYR A 510 7.87 -3.46 6.32
C TYR A 510 7.25 -4.21 5.13
N ALA A 511 6.30 -3.60 4.43
CA ALA A 511 5.80 -4.12 3.16
C ALA A 511 6.90 -4.14 2.09
N ALA A 512 7.73 -3.09 2.01
CA ALA A 512 8.86 -3.06 1.08
C ALA A 512 9.97 -4.07 1.40
N ILE A 513 10.17 -4.41 2.67
CA ILE A 513 11.06 -5.50 3.09
C ILE A 513 10.51 -6.87 2.69
N THR A 514 9.20 -6.96 2.54
CA THR A 514 8.46 -8.19 2.20
C THR A 514 8.42 -8.45 0.69
N SER A 515 8.34 -7.38 -0.11
CA SER A 515 8.09 -7.41 -1.56
C SER A 515 9.23 -7.94 -2.42
#